data_AF-A0A7S2URP6-F1
#
_entry.id   AF-A0A7S2URP6-F1
#
_cell.length_a   1.000
_cell.length_b   1.000
_cell.length_c   1.000
_cell.angle_alpha   90.00
_cell.angle_beta   90.00
_cell.angle_gamma   90.00
#
_symmetry.space_group_name_H-M   'P 1'
#
loop_
_entity.id
_entity.type
_entity.pdbx_description
1 polymer ?
#
loop_
_entity_poly.entity_id
_entity_poly.type
_entity_poly.pdbx_seq_one_letter_code
_entity_poly.pdbx_strand_id
1 'polypeptide(L)'
;CSEYLTQVALVMDDIYFAFRTPELFSTRYFTHPDTSAPLRPDVLVLGKGVAAGYPLSMVLGRKGFLNTYDKKYLLQINKTVGTLAAWHGGIVASNVFLQAMQKTSTQQQLTTMVSKFNDFSSTLNQKFVTNQLPLHIKNFANTFTIDYLNASLYNSRYPQYIMAEGVFLGNYSTGKFNLNNDATQEDLQTLADKFVAAALRMQTDGYFVPMAKGTKKKMMVRLAGRFLFNILRVYYNGMMEDKRIDIEVSHNHPVNKCGHFWSSVFMILMAYPYIFKGMPIHAGLWFFGTHVVRQSGHFFYEKQDRNIEKRKFGHKDASKKAAAAGLFLAGLAYYYRATLMTFVAQYNIGLDLSVEQYVSGITLLTIIPHFVEIFYQFGMLRALEWMIKIITDPFTDVIDFYSYWIIHPRCFLDLKDQKAIYQLDSTTKKVCKVE
;
A
#
# COMPACT_ATOMS: atom_id res chain seq x y z
N CYS A 1 7.50 23.61 -25.95
CA CYS A 1 7.17 22.63 -24.88
C CYS A 1 5.81 22.85 -24.19
N SER A 2 4.92 23.74 -24.65
CA SER A 2 3.64 24.04 -23.96
C SER A 2 2.39 23.40 -24.59
N GLU A 3 2.48 22.80 -25.78
CA GLU A 3 1.32 22.26 -26.51
C GLU A 3 0.68 21.01 -25.86
N TYR A 4 1.40 20.34 -24.95
CA TYR A 4 0.91 19.14 -24.25
C TYR A 4 0.75 19.33 -22.75
N LEU A 5 0.89 20.55 -22.24
CA LEU A 5 0.60 20.82 -20.83
C LEU A 5 -0.91 20.93 -20.66
N THR A 6 -1.50 19.89 -20.08
CA THR A 6 -2.86 19.95 -19.54
C THR A 6 -2.97 21.21 -18.69
N GLN A 7 -3.94 22.08 -18.99
CA GLN A 7 -4.19 23.25 -18.16
C GLN A 7 -4.54 22.77 -16.74
N VAL A 8 -3.76 23.20 -15.76
CA VAL A 8 -3.98 22.85 -14.34
C VAL A 8 -4.74 23.99 -13.70
N ALA A 9 -5.89 23.68 -13.08
CA ALA A 9 -6.66 24.67 -12.33
C ALA A 9 -5.95 25.04 -11.03
N LEU A 10 -5.83 26.34 -10.74
CA LEU A 10 -5.42 26.80 -9.42
C LEU A 10 -6.61 26.75 -8.47
N VAL A 11 -6.65 25.74 -7.61
CA VAL A 11 -7.65 25.60 -6.55
C VAL A 11 -7.09 26.13 -5.23
N MET A 12 -7.82 27.05 -4.61
CA MET A 12 -7.49 27.57 -3.29
C MET A 12 -8.49 27.08 -2.25
N ASP A 13 -8.00 26.34 -1.26
CA ASP A 13 -8.76 25.96 -0.07
C ASP A 13 -8.59 27.04 0.99
N ASP A 14 -9.62 27.87 1.16
CA ASP A 14 -9.67 28.91 2.19
C ASP A 14 -10.72 28.59 3.26
N ILE A 15 -11.02 27.30 3.48
CA ILE A 15 -11.99 26.86 4.47
C ILE A 15 -11.57 27.28 5.89
N TYR A 16 -10.27 27.29 6.18
CA TYR A 16 -9.77 27.55 7.52
C TYR A 16 -9.54 29.04 7.82
N PHE A 17 -9.11 29.83 6.83
CA PHE A 17 -8.63 31.20 7.04
C PHE A 17 -9.60 32.29 6.59
N ALA A 18 -10.54 31.98 5.70
CA ALA A 18 -11.54 32.94 5.27
C ALA A 18 -12.28 33.54 6.46
N PHE A 19 -12.54 34.85 6.35
CA PHE A 19 -13.24 35.69 7.31
C PHE A 19 -12.55 35.85 8.67
N ARG A 20 -11.24 35.57 8.76
CA ARG A 20 -10.41 35.81 9.96
C ARG A 20 -9.53 37.04 9.86
N THR A 21 -9.39 37.64 8.68
CA THR A 21 -8.58 38.85 8.45
C THR A 21 -9.46 39.99 7.94
N PRO A 22 -9.00 41.26 8.01
CA PRO A 22 -9.74 42.41 7.47
C PRO A 22 -10.04 42.30 5.97
N GLU A 23 -9.18 41.64 5.20
CA GLU A 23 -9.36 41.40 3.77
C GLU A 23 -10.45 40.36 3.46
N LEU A 24 -10.95 39.67 4.49
CA LEU A 24 -11.96 38.61 4.46
C LEU A 24 -11.54 37.33 3.72
N PHE A 25 -10.65 37.44 2.74
CA PHE A 25 -10.17 36.32 1.93
C PHE A 25 -8.65 36.37 1.83
N SER A 26 -8.04 35.21 1.94
CA SER A 26 -6.58 35.07 1.84
C SER A 26 -6.05 35.39 0.43
N THR A 27 -6.91 35.40 -0.60
CA THR A 27 -6.54 35.80 -1.97
C THR A 27 -6.00 37.23 -2.06
N ARG A 28 -6.48 38.15 -1.22
CA ARG A 28 -5.98 39.52 -1.13
C ARG A 28 -4.73 39.63 -0.26
N TYR A 29 -4.57 38.71 0.67
CA TYR A 29 -3.42 38.63 1.56
C TYR A 29 -2.18 38.09 0.83
N PHE A 30 -2.34 37.06 0.01
CA PHE A 30 -1.25 36.48 -0.78
C PHE A 30 -1.11 37.21 -2.11
N THR A 31 0.03 37.89 -2.29
CA THR A 31 0.34 38.65 -3.52
C THR A 31 1.51 38.01 -4.27
N HIS A 32 1.54 38.23 -5.58
CA HIS A 32 2.66 37.86 -6.42
C HIS A 32 3.90 38.67 -6.02
N PRO A 33 5.08 38.06 -5.82
CA PRO A 33 6.26 38.74 -5.29
C PRO A 33 6.70 39.94 -6.15
N ASP A 34 6.66 39.80 -7.47
CA ASP A 34 7.14 40.87 -8.37
C ASP A 34 6.10 41.95 -8.70
N THR A 35 4.82 41.58 -8.85
CA THR A 35 3.77 42.50 -9.32
C THR A 35 2.89 43.02 -8.19
N SER A 36 3.03 42.47 -6.98
CA SER A 36 2.12 42.69 -5.85
C SER A 36 0.64 42.40 -6.17
N ALA A 37 0.35 41.75 -7.30
CA ALA A 37 -1.01 41.43 -7.69
C ALA A 37 -1.58 40.35 -6.75
N PRO A 38 -2.82 40.50 -6.25
CA PRO A 38 -3.47 39.46 -5.45
C PRO A 38 -3.54 38.12 -6.18
N LEU A 39 -3.45 37.02 -5.43
CA LEU A 39 -3.65 35.68 -5.96
C LEU A 39 -5.10 35.55 -6.48
N ARG A 40 -5.25 35.13 -7.73
CA ARG A 40 -6.58 34.94 -8.36
C ARG A 40 -6.79 33.46 -8.72
N PRO A 41 -7.31 32.63 -7.80
CA PRO A 41 -7.57 31.22 -8.07
C PRO A 41 -8.65 31.04 -9.14
N ASP A 42 -8.62 29.90 -9.82
CA ASP A 42 -9.67 29.48 -10.75
C ASP A 42 -10.88 28.92 -9.99
N VAL A 43 -10.62 28.24 -8.87
CA VAL A 43 -11.63 27.72 -7.94
C VAL A 43 -11.23 28.08 -6.51
N LEU A 44 -12.18 28.57 -5.72
CA LEU A 44 -12.04 28.90 -4.30
C LEU A 44 -13.02 28.06 -3.49
N VAL A 45 -12.52 27.37 -2.47
CA VAL A 45 -13.34 26.58 -1.55
C VAL A 45 -13.42 27.30 -0.21
N LEU A 46 -14.65 27.55 0.24
CA LEU A 46 -14.96 28.22 1.50
C LEU A 46 -15.76 27.29 2.41
N GLY A 47 -15.61 27.46 3.71
CA GLY A 47 -16.36 26.73 4.71
C GLY A 47 -16.16 27.35 6.09
N LYS A 48 -16.51 26.62 7.15
CA LYS A 48 -16.37 27.04 8.56
C LYS A 48 -16.94 28.44 8.84
N GLY A 49 -16.12 29.48 8.75
CA GLY A 49 -16.49 30.86 9.02
C GLY A 49 -17.63 31.36 8.12
N VAL A 50 -17.73 30.86 6.88
CA VAL A 50 -18.72 31.33 5.89
C VAL A 50 -20.18 31.23 6.36
N ALA A 51 -20.48 30.37 7.33
CA ALA A 51 -21.81 30.22 7.92
C ALA A 51 -21.80 30.27 9.46
N ALA A 52 -20.82 30.96 10.06
CA ALA A 52 -20.74 31.22 11.49
C ALA A 52 -20.93 29.96 12.38
N GLY A 53 -20.38 28.82 11.95
CA GLY A 53 -20.46 27.55 12.67
C GLY A 53 -21.60 26.61 12.24
N TYR A 54 -22.53 27.06 11.38
CA TYR A 54 -23.53 26.18 10.78
C TYR A 54 -22.93 25.34 9.64
N PRO A 55 -23.46 24.13 9.38
CA PRO A 55 -23.02 23.29 8.25
C PRO A 55 -23.29 23.96 6.90
N LEU A 56 -22.24 24.57 6.33
CA LEU A 56 -22.24 25.08 4.97
C LEU A 56 -20.80 25.20 4.45
N SER A 57 -20.59 24.74 3.23
CA SER A 57 -19.38 24.99 2.45
C SER A 57 -19.79 25.44 1.06
N MET A 58 -18.94 26.23 0.42
CA MET A 58 -19.18 26.80 -0.90
C MET A 58 -17.98 26.52 -1.80
N VAL A 59 -18.25 26.17 -3.06
CA VAL A 59 -17.24 26.12 -4.12
C VAL A 59 -17.57 27.26 -5.08
N LEU A 60 -16.67 28.23 -5.13
CA LEU A 60 -16.74 29.40 -6.00
C LEU A 60 -15.67 29.25 -7.08
N GLY A 61 -15.84 29.89 -8.23
CA GLY A 61 -14.88 29.72 -9.31
C GLY A 61 -15.27 30.45 -10.58
N ARG A 62 -14.30 30.53 -11.49
CA ARG A 62 -14.47 31.19 -12.79
C ARG A 62 -15.37 30.33 -13.69
N LYS A 63 -16.09 31.01 -14.59
CA LYS A 63 -16.87 30.36 -15.64
C LYS A 63 -15.97 29.40 -16.42
N GLY A 64 -16.41 28.16 -16.59
CA GLY A 64 -15.61 27.09 -17.22
C GLY A 64 -15.09 26.04 -16.23
N PHE A 65 -14.76 26.43 -15.00
CA PHE A 65 -14.24 25.53 -13.97
C PHE A 65 -15.33 24.91 -13.07
N LEU A 66 -16.50 25.54 -13.00
CA LEU A 66 -17.66 25.05 -12.24
C LEU A 66 -18.72 24.35 -13.11
N ASN A 67 -18.36 23.93 -14.32
CA ASN A 67 -19.30 23.25 -15.19
C ASN A 67 -19.60 21.85 -14.64
N THR A 68 -20.88 21.47 -14.63
CA THR A 68 -21.33 20.12 -14.25
C THR A 68 -21.11 19.09 -15.36
N TYR A 69 -20.73 19.54 -16.57
CA TYR A 69 -20.41 18.67 -17.70
C TYR A 69 -19.40 19.36 -18.63
N ASP A 70 -18.62 18.57 -19.35
CA ASP A 70 -17.74 19.05 -20.41
C ASP A 70 -18.54 19.30 -21.69
N LYS A 71 -18.30 20.44 -22.35
CA LYS A 71 -19.03 20.82 -23.57
C LYS A 71 -18.58 20.05 -24.82
N LYS A 72 -17.38 19.48 -24.79
CA LYS A 72 -16.76 18.71 -25.90
C LYS A 72 -16.92 17.21 -25.69
N TYR A 73 -16.97 16.74 -24.44
CA TYR A 73 -17.03 15.31 -24.12
C TYR A 73 -18.31 14.93 -23.36
N LEU A 74 -19.24 14.27 -24.06
CA LEU A 74 -20.56 13.88 -23.53
C LEU A 74 -20.51 13.07 -22.22
N LEU A 75 -19.46 12.27 -22.01
CA LEU A 75 -19.31 11.39 -20.84
C LEU A 75 -18.50 12.01 -19.69
N GLN A 76 -17.97 13.22 -19.85
CA GLN A 76 -17.28 13.92 -18.76
C GLN A 76 -18.29 14.76 -17.99
N ILE A 77 -18.96 14.13 -17.03
CA ILE A 77 -19.98 14.74 -16.18
C ILE A 77 -19.48 14.77 -14.73
N ASN A 78 -19.52 15.95 -14.11
CA ASN A 78 -19.28 16.14 -12.69
C ASN A 78 -20.61 16.12 -11.95
N LYS A 79 -20.99 14.96 -11.42
CA LYS A 79 -22.21 14.80 -10.61
C LYS A 79 -21.89 15.02 -9.13
N THR A 80 -22.44 16.09 -8.56
CA THR A 80 -22.42 16.36 -7.12
C THR A 80 -23.85 16.35 -6.59
N VAL A 81 -24.11 15.61 -5.51
CA VAL A 81 -25.43 15.53 -4.87
C VAL A 81 -25.24 15.58 -3.36
N GLY A 82 -26.10 16.30 -2.66
CA GLY A 82 -26.16 16.28 -1.21
C GLY A 82 -27.57 16.65 -0.74
N THR A 83 -28.21 15.77 0.04
CA THR A 83 -29.58 15.98 0.53
C THR A 83 -29.73 17.27 1.34
N LEU A 84 -28.68 17.64 2.09
CA LEU A 84 -28.61 18.87 2.88
C LEU A 84 -27.74 19.95 2.23
N ALA A 85 -27.40 19.81 0.95
CA ALA A 85 -26.74 20.88 0.21
C ALA A 85 -27.68 22.10 0.16
N ALA A 86 -27.13 23.28 0.49
CA ALA A 86 -27.92 24.52 0.65
C ALA A 86 -29.06 24.40 1.68
N TRP A 87 -28.87 23.63 2.76
CA TRP A 87 -29.82 23.60 3.88
C TRP A 87 -30.08 25.02 4.44
N HIS A 88 -31.36 25.34 4.64
CA HIS A 88 -31.85 26.68 5.00
C HIS A 88 -31.10 27.31 6.17
N GLY A 89 -30.81 26.56 7.24
CA GLY A 89 -30.10 27.08 8.42
C GLY A 89 -28.69 27.58 8.08
N GLY A 90 -27.94 26.84 7.26
CA GLY A 90 -26.62 27.25 6.80
C GLY A 90 -26.68 28.51 5.93
N ILE A 91 -27.65 28.58 5.01
CA ILE A 91 -27.82 29.73 4.11
C ILE A 91 -28.17 31.02 4.88
N VAL A 92 -29.11 30.94 5.82
CA VAL A 92 -29.50 32.10 6.65
C VAL A 92 -28.33 32.57 7.52
N ALA A 93 -27.63 31.64 8.18
CA ALA A 93 -26.46 31.98 8.99
C ALA A 93 -25.37 32.64 8.15
N SER A 94 -25.12 32.12 6.94
CA SER A 94 -24.16 32.71 6.01
C SER A 94 -24.55 34.12 5.57
N ASN A 95 -25.82 34.35 5.22
CA ASN A 95 -26.29 35.67 4.82
C ASN A 95 -26.12 36.70 5.95
N VAL A 96 -26.56 36.37 7.16
CA VAL A 96 -26.43 37.26 8.34
C VAL A 96 -24.95 37.56 8.64
N PHE A 97 -24.10 36.53 8.60
CA PHE A 97 -22.67 36.68 8.85
C PHE A 97 -22.00 37.57 7.80
N LEU A 98 -22.21 37.30 6.50
CA LEU A 98 -21.61 38.07 5.41
C LEU A 98 -22.06 39.54 5.43
N GLN A 99 -23.33 39.82 5.76
CA GLN A 99 -23.82 41.19 5.95
C GLN A 99 -23.11 41.89 7.12
N ALA A 100 -22.83 41.17 8.21
CA ALA A 100 -22.08 41.73 9.33
C ALA A 100 -20.61 42.02 8.96
N MET A 101 -19.97 41.16 8.16
CA MET A 101 -18.57 41.32 7.71
C MET A 101 -18.38 42.49 6.73
N GLN A 102 -19.43 42.96 6.07
CA GLN A 102 -19.38 44.13 5.20
C GLN A 102 -19.32 45.46 5.96
N LYS A 103 -19.65 45.47 7.26
CA LYS A 103 -19.63 46.69 8.08
C LYS A 103 -18.19 47.11 8.38
N THR A 104 -17.88 48.39 8.21
CA THR A 104 -16.55 48.96 8.51
C THR A 104 -16.13 48.72 9.96
N SER A 105 -17.08 48.78 10.90
CA SER A 105 -16.82 48.47 12.32
C SER A 105 -16.32 47.05 12.53
N THR A 106 -16.86 46.06 11.81
CA THR A 106 -16.41 44.66 11.88
C THR A 106 -15.01 44.50 11.29
N GLN A 107 -14.70 45.17 10.18
CA GLN A 107 -13.35 45.13 9.60
C GLN A 107 -12.32 45.75 10.55
N GLN A 108 -12.66 46.86 11.21
CA GLN A 108 -11.82 47.45 12.25
C GLN A 108 -11.61 46.49 13.43
N GLN A 109 -12.67 45.80 13.88
CA GLN A 109 -12.56 44.78 14.92
C GLN A 109 -11.59 43.65 14.52
N LEU A 110 -11.60 43.20 13.26
CA LEU A 110 -10.65 42.19 12.77
C LEU A 110 -9.23 42.73 12.73
N THR A 111 -9.02 43.98 12.35
CA THR A 111 -7.69 44.61 12.38
C THR A 111 -7.16 44.67 13.81
N THR A 112 -7.99 45.13 14.76
CA THR A 112 -7.63 45.15 16.19
C THR A 112 -7.34 43.74 16.72
N MET A 113 -8.15 42.75 16.32
CA MET A 113 -7.95 41.34 16.67
C MET A 113 -6.58 40.83 16.20
N VAL A 114 -6.21 41.11 14.94
CA VAL A 114 -4.92 40.71 14.37
C VAL A 114 -3.76 41.30 15.18
N SER A 115 -3.80 42.61 15.47
CA SER A 115 -2.76 43.25 16.29
C SER A 115 -2.69 42.65 17.70
N LYS A 116 -3.84 42.51 18.37
CA LYS A 116 -3.93 41.90 19.72
C LYS A 116 -3.29 40.51 19.76
N PHE A 117 -3.54 39.68 18.76
CA PHE A 117 -3.01 38.32 18.71
C PHE A 117 -1.55 38.23 18.27
N ASN A 118 -1.07 39.18 17.47
CA ASN A 118 0.36 39.32 17.19
C ASN A 118 1.12 39.70 18.46
N ASP A 119 0.59 40.62 19.26
CA ASP A 119 1.19 41.05 20.53
C ASP A 119 1.22 39.88 21.53
N PHE A 120 0.11 39.15 21.67
CA PHE A 120 0.07 37.93 22.48
C PHE A 120 1.13 36.90 22.07
N SER A 121 1.27 36.62 20.76
CA SER A 121 2.32 35.73 20.25
C SER A 121 3.72 36.21 20.62
N SER A 122 3.99 37.50 20.44
CA SER A 122 5.28 38.12 20.78
C SER A 122 5.59 37.98 22.27
N THR A 123 4.65 38.35 23.14
CA THR A 123 4.81 38.26 24.60
C THR A 123 5.00 36.82 25.07
N LEU A 124 4.20 35.87 24.59
CA LEU A 124 4.35 34.46 24.97
C LEU A 124 5.70 33.88 24.50
N ASN A 125 6.12 34.22 23.28
CA ASN A 125 7.43 33.81 22.77
C ASN A 125 8.58 34.38 23.60
N GLN A 126 8.50 35.63 24.04
CA GLN A 126 9.48 36.21 24.96
C GLN A 126 9.55 35.42 26.27
N LYS A 127 8.40 35.05 26.85
CA LYS A 127 8.37 34.21 28.05
C LYS A 127 9.01 32.84 27.82
N PHE A 128 8.78 32.20 26.67
CA PHE A 128 9.46 30.94 26.33
C PHE A 128 10.98 31.10 26.26
N VAL A 129 11.46 32.18 25.63
CA VAL A 129 12.89 32.50 25.54
C VAL A 129 13.49 32.74 26.93
N THR A 130 12.85 33.56 27.77
CA THR A 130 13.31 33.85 29.14
C THR A 130 13.42 32.58 30.00
N ASN A 131 12.49 31.64 29.83
CA ASN A 131 12.48 30.37 30.55
C ASN A 131 13.28 29.25 29.85
N GLN A 132 14.01 29.56 28.76
CA GLN A 132 14.80 28.59 27.99
C GLN A 132 13.99 27.37 27.50
N LEU A 133 12.73 27.62 27.13
CA LEU A 133 11.82 26.61 26.62
C LEU A 133 11.96 26.50 25.10
N PRO A 134 12.07 25.29 24.51
CA PRO A 134 12.29 25.09 23.08
C PRO A 134 10.97 25.19 22.29
N LEU A 135 10.21 26.27 22.53
CA LEU A 135 8.89 26.49 21.98
C LEU A 135 8.82 27.87 21.31
N HIS A 136 7.98 27.95 20.29
CA HIS A 136 7.62 29.19 19.65
C HIS A 136 6.18 29.09 19.15
N ILE A 137 5.37 30.13 19.29
CA ILE A 137 4.05 30.19 18.66
C ILE A 137 4.05 31.16 17.49
N LYS A 138 3.39 30.73 16.42
CA LYS A 138 3.08 31.57 15.26
C LYS A 138 1.58 31.70 15.14
N ASN A 139 1.14 32.85 14.67
CA ASN A 139 -0.26 33.07 14.39
C ASN A 139 -0.48 33.62 12.98
N PHE A 140 -1.65 33.29 12.44
CA PHE A 140 -2.26 33.95 11.30
C PHE A 140 -3.63 34.44 11.75
N ALA A 141 -3.75 35.75 11.98
CA ALA A 141 -4.87 36.34 12.70
C ALA A 141 -5.11 35.61 14.05
N ASN A 142 -6.28 35.02 14.22
CA ASN A 142 -6.67 34.30 15.44
C ASN A 142 -6.43 32.79 15.40
N THR A 143 -5.67 32.32 14.41
CA THR A 143 -5.24 30.94 14.28
C THR A 143 -3.79 30.82 14.71
N PHE A 144 -3.49 29.86 15.59
CA PHE A 144 -2.18 29.67 16.18
C PHE A 144 -1.63 28.28 15.90
N THR A 145 -0.31 28.18 15.84
CA THR A 145 0.45 26.91 15.78
C THR A 145 1.62 26.98 16.73
N ILE A 146 1.88 25.87 17.42
CA ILE A 146 3.06 25.68 18.27
C ILE A 146 4.17 25.03 17.43
N ASP A 147 5.27 25.74 17.29
CA ASP A 147 6.53 25.28 16.73
C ASP A 147 7.44 24.78 17.87
N TYR A 148 8.05 23.62 17.66
CA TYR A 148 9.03 23.05 18.58
C TYR A 148 10.44 23.30 18.01
N LEU A 149 11.25 24.04 18.75
CA LEU A 149 12.58 24.49 18.32
C LEU A 149 13.65 23.40 18.48
N ASN A 150 13.30 22.25 19.02
CA ASN A 150 14.16 21.08 19.14
C ASN A 150 13.54 19.82 18.53
N ALA A 151 14.37 18.83 18.27
CA ALA A 151 13.94 17.54 17.73
C ALA A 151 13.75 16.51 18.84
N SER A 152 12.76 16.70 19.73
CA SER A 152 12.37 15.68 20.72
C SER A 152 11.33 14.71 20.15
N LEU A 153 11.38 13.44 20.57
CA LEU A 153 10.34 12.44 20.27
C LEU A 153 9.01 12.76 20.96
N TYR A 154 9.06 13.55 22.04
CA TYR A 154 7.91 13.76 22.93
C TYR A 154 7.27 15.13 22.76
N ASN A 155 7.65 15.91 21.74
CA ASN A 155 7.04 17.22 21.45
C ASN A 155 5.52 17.14 21.34
N SER A 156 4.99 16.06 20.77
CA SER A 156 3.53 15.81 20.67
C SER A 156 2.82 15.62 22.01
N ARG A 157 3.55 15.58 23.14
CA ARG A 157 2.98 15.50 24.50
C ARG A 157 2.64 16.87 25.09
N TYR A 158 3.18 17.95 24.54
CA TYR A 158 2.97 19.29 25.10
C TYR A 158 1.50 19.73 25.15
N PRO A 159 0.65 19.43 24.14
CA PRO A 159 -0.80 19.65 24.25
C PRO A 159 -1.44 19.02 25.49
N GLN A 160 -0.98 17.86 25.93
CA GLN A 160 -1.48 17.17 27.12
C GLN A 160 -1.05 17.88 28.41
N TYR A 161 0.15 18.46 28.44
CA TYR A 161 0.57 19.32 29.56
C TYR A 161 -0.28 20.59 29.62
N ILE A 162 -0.56 21.22 28.48
CA ILE A 162 -1.46 22.38 28.41
C ILE A 162 -2.86 22.02 28.94
N MET A 163 -3.39 20.85 28.55
CA MET A 163 -4.66 20.34 29.07
C MET A 163 -4.63 20.07 30.57
N ALA A 164 -3.51 19.60 31.11
CA ALA A 164 -3.33 19.39 32.55
C ALA A 164 -3.32 20.72 33.35
N GLU A 165 -2.95 21.84 32.73
CA GLU A 165 -3.09 23.20 33.29
C GLU A 165 -4.52 23.77 33.14
N GLY A 166 -5.48 22.94 32.72
CA GLY A 166 -6.89 23.31 32.59
C GLY A 166 -7.17 24.20 31.38
N VAL A 167 -6.42 24.05 30.29
CA VAL A 167 -6.73 24.68 29.00
C VAL A 167 -7.27 23.63 28.05
N PHE A 168 -8.48 23.84 27.52
CA PHE A 168 -9.01 22.97 26.48
C PHE A 168 -8.27 23.22 25.16
N LEU A 169 -7.49 22.23 24.71
CA LEU A 169 -6.89 22.20 23.39
C LEU A 169 -7.50 21.04 22.61
N GLY A 170 -7.83 21.25 21.33
CA GLY A 170 -8.25 20.14 20.47
C GLY A 170 -7.20 19.03 20.44
N ASN A 171 -7.61 17.78 20.29
CA ASN A 171 -6.73 16.59 20.33
C ASN A 171 -5.76 16.47 19.11
N TYR A 172 -5.35 17.59 18.52
CA TYR A 172 -4.42 17.64 17.42
C TYR A 172 -2.99 17.64 17.97
N SER A 173 -2.24 16.59 17.65
CA SER A 173 -0.88 16.31 18.15
C SER A 173 0.18 17.38 17.82
N THR A 174 -0.16 18.36 16.98
CA THR A 174 0.76 19.41 16.49
C THR A 174 0.51 20.78 17.10
N GLY A 175 -0.41 20.92 18.07
CA GLY A 175 -0.54 22.17 18.82
C GLY A 175 -1.17 23.33 18.05
N LYS A 176 -2.08 23.05 17.12
CA LYS A 176 -2.88 24.08 16.43
C LYS A 176 -4.11 24.43 17.26
N PHE A 177 -4.40 25.73 17.42
CA PHE A 177 -5.57 26.21 18.14
C PHE A 177 -6.07 27.53 17.57
N ASN A 178 -7.29 27.92 17.91
CA ASN A 178 -7.87 29.20 17.55
C ASN A 178 -8.31 29.93 18.81
N LEU A 179 -8.23 31.26 18.79
CA LEU A 179 -8.84 32.10 19.82
C LEU A 179 -10.02 32.87 19.23
N ASN A 180 -11.05 33.06 20.05
CA ASN A 180 -12.17 33.91 19.66
C ASN A 180 -11.80 35.37 19.87
N ASN A 181 -12.41 36.28 19.09
CA ASN A 181 -12.11 37.70 19.18
C ASN A 181 -12.48 38.32 20.55
N ASP A 182 -13.41 37.71 21.28
CA ASP A 182 -13.87 38.13 22.60
C ASP A 182 -12.85 37.86 23.73
N ALA A 183 -11.76 37.14 23.47
CA ALA A 183 -10.69 36.93 24.44
C ALA A 183 -10.13 38.26 24.95
N THR A 184 -10.22 38.48 26.27
CA THR A 184 -9.72 39.69 26.94
C THR A 184 -8.21 39.63 27.16
N GLN A 185 -7.61 40.77 27.54
CA GLN A 185 -6.18 40.79 27.87
C GLN A 185 -5.86 39.91 29.09
N GLU A 186 -6.78 39.81 30.05
CA GLU A 186 -6.65 38.95 31.23
C GLU A 186 -6.70 37.47 30.85
N ASP A 187 -7.61 37.09 29.95
CA ASP A 187 -7.68 35.72 29.41
C ASP A 187 -6.37 35.34 28.71
N LEU A 188 -5.84 36.26 27.89
CA LEU A 188 -4.59 36.05 27.15
C LEU A 188 -3.39 35.94 28.10
N GLN A 189 -3.31 36.77 29.14
CA GLN A 189 -2.26 36.69 30.14
C GLN A 189 -2.34 35.35 30.89
N THR A 190 -3.53 34.96 31.34
CA THR A 190 -3.77 33.68 32.02
C THR A 190 -3.39 32.50 31.14
N LEU A 191 -3.76 32.55 29.85
CA LEU A 191 -3.40 31.54 28.87
C LEU A 191 -1.88 31.45 28.68
N ALA A 192 -1.20 32.58 28.57
CA ALA A 192 0.26 32.62 28.45
C ALA A 192 0.95 31.98 29.67
N ASP A 193 0.47 32.30 30.89
CA ASP A 193 1.05 31.76 32.12
C ASP A 193 0.84 30.24 32.22
N LYS A 194 -0.33 29.74 31.83
CA LYS A 194 -0.60 28.29 31.74
C LYS A 194 0.26 27.58 30.70
N PHE A 195 0.48 28.20 29.53
CA PHE A 195 1.40 27.64 28.51
C PHE A 195 2.82 27.52 29.07
N VAL A 196 3.33 28.56 29.72
CA VAL A 196 4.67 28.53 30.33
C VAL A 196 4.75 27.50 31.45
N ALA A 197 3.75 27.41 32.34
CA ALA A 197 3.69 26.41 33.40
C ALA A 197 3.71 24.98 32.87
N ALA A 198 2.88 24.69 31.85
CA ALA A 198 2.86 23.41 31.16
C ALA A 198 4.24 23.05 30.57
N ALA A 199 4.90 24.03 29.95
CA ALA A 199 6.19 23.83 29.30
C ALA A 199 7.31 23.61 30.33
N LEU A 200 7.33 24.38 31.42
CA LEU A 200 8.27 24.18 32.53
C LEU A 200 8.10 22.79 33.13
N ARG A 201 6.86 22.35 33.39
CA ARG A 201 6.60 21.00 33.90
C ARG A 201 7.10 19.91 32.95
N MET A 202 6.82 20.04 31.65
CA MET A 202 7.32 19.11 30.63
C MET A 202 8.85 19.12 30.51
N GLN A 203 9.50 20.27 30.73
CA GLN A 203 10.95 20.40 30.78
C GLN A 203 11.53 19.65 31.98
N THR A 204 10.95 19.84 33.18
CA THR A 204 11.32 19.14 34.41
C THR A 204 11.17 17.62 34.26
N ASP A 205 10.10 17.17 33.61
CA ASP A 205 9.87 15.73 33.34
C ASP A 205 10.82 15.15 32.27
N GLY A 206 11.68 15.96 31.67
CA GLY A 206 12.70 15.53 30.71
C GLY A 206 12.15 15.22 29.30
N TYR A 207 10.95 15.67 28.96
CA TYR A 207 10.35 15.37 27.65
C TYR A 207 10.77 16.34 26.55
N PHE A 208 11.37 17.48 26.88
CA PHE A 208 12.04 18.35 25.90
C PHE A 208 13.46 17.89 25.54
N VAL A 209 13.91 16.70 25.96
CA VAL A 209 15.26 16.22 25.61
C VAL A 209 15.38 15.97 24.10
N PRO A 210 16.33 16.61 23.38
CA PRO A 210 16.55 16.36 21.97
C PRO A 210 16.94 14.91 21.69
N MET A 211 16.50 14.38 20.55
CA MET A 211 16.93 13.06 20.09
C MET A 211 18.46 12.98 19.96
N ALA A 212 19.06 11.95 20.55
CA ALA A 212 20.46 11.64 20.29
C ALA A 212 20.71 11.35 18.81
N LYS A 213 21.88 11.72 18.29
CA LYS A 213 22.29 11.47 16.91
C LYS A 213 22.13 9.99 16.58
N GLY A 214 21.49 9.68 15.45
CA GLY A 214 21.25 8.31 14.99
C GLY A 214 20.01 7.62 15.55
N THR A 215 19.31 8.19 16.54
CA THR A 215 18.08 7.59 17.11
C THR A 215 16.99 7.41 16.05
N LYS A 216 16.75 8.44 15.23
CA LYS A 216 15.79 8.38 14.11
C LYS A 216 16.15 7.27 13.11
N LYS A 217 17.44 7.15 12.74
CA LYS A 217 17.92 6.11 11.83
C LYS A 217 17.72 4.72 12.44
N LYS A 218 18.09 4.52 13.70
CA LYS A 218 17.90 3.25 14.42
C LYS A 218 16.43 2.86 14.52
N MET A 219 15.55 3.81 14.83
CA MET A 219 14.10 3.61 14.86
C MET A 219 13.58 3.22 13.48
N MET A 220 13.93 3.97 12.44
CA MET A 220 13.48 3.69 11.06
C MET A 220 13.96 2.33 10.56
N VAL A 221 15.23 1.97 10.79
CA VAL A 221 15.76 0.65 10.41
C VAL A 221 15.02 -0.47 11.15
N ARG A 222 14.74 -0.29 12.45
CA ARG A 222 13.99 -1.27 13.24
C ARG A 222 12.54 -1.40 12.76
N LEU A 223 11.88 -0.30 12.44
CA LEU A 223 10.51 -0.29 11.91
C LEU A 223 10.46 -0.93 10.53
N ALA A 224 11.38 -0.57 9.64
CA ALA A 224 11.50 -1.15 8.30
C ALA A 224 11.77 -2.66 8.37
N GLY A 225 12.70 -3.09 9.24
CA GLY A 225 12.98 -4.51 9.45
C GLY A 225 11.78 -5.28 10.00
N ARG A 226 11.04 -4.70 10.97
CA ARG A 226 9.80 -5.29 11.49
C ARG A 226 8.70 -5.36 10.44
N PHE A 227 8.55 -4.30 9.64
CA PHE A 227 7.55 -4.25 8.57
C PHE A 227 7.86 -5.29 7.49
N LEU A 228 9.11 -5.36 7.05
CA LEU A 228 9.58 -6.37 6.10
C LEU A 228 9.38 -7.79 6.65
N PHE A 229 9.80 -8.07 7.89
CA PHE A 229 9.63 -9.39 8.49
C PHE A 229 8.14 -9.77 8.63
N ASN A 230 7.29 -8.83 9.03
CA ASN A 230 5.85 -9.07 9.11
C ASN A 230 5.24 -9.33 7.73
N ILE A 231 5.65 -8.57 6.71
CA ILE A 231 5.25 -8.83 5.33
C ILE A 231 5.67 -10.24 4.90
N LEU A 232 6.94 -10.59 5.05
CA LEU A 232 7.45 -11.91 4.69
C LEU A 232 6.73 -13.03 5.44
N ARG A 233 6.43 -12.83 6.74
CA ARG A 233 5.65 -13.78 7.54
C ARG A 233 4.22 -13.93 7.02
N VAL A 234 3.54 -12.83 6.66
CA VAL A 234 2.17 -12.89 6.11
C VAL A 234 2.18 -13.66 4.78
N TYR A 235 3.12 -13.36 3.89
CA TYR A 235 3.27 -14.08 2.61
C TYR A 235 3.60 -15.56 2.83
N TYR A 236 4.56 -15.87 3.70
CA TYR A 236 4.92 -17.25 4.03
C TYR A 236 3.73 -18.04 4.59
N ASN A 237 3.00 -17.47 5.55
CA ASN A 237 1.82 -18.11 6.12
C ASN A 237 0.73 -18.33 5.06
N GLY A 238 0.52 -17.35 4.17
CA GLY A 238 -0.39 -17.49 3.03
C GLY A 238 0.02 -18.63 2.10
N MET A 239 1.30 -18.69 1.73
CA MET A 239 1.85 -19.77 0.91
C MET A 239 1.70 -21.15 1.54
N MET A 240 1.94 -21.28 2.85
CA MET A 240 1.81 -22.56 3.56
C MET A 240 0.35 -23.01 3.65
N GLU A 241 -0.58 -22.09 3.86
CA GLU A 241 -2.02 -22.40 3.84
C GLU A 241 -2.46 -22.83 2.43
N ASP A 242 -2.02 -22.11 1.40
CA ASP A 242 -2.26 -22.45 0.00
C ASP A 242 -1.72 -23.84 -0.35
N LYS A 243 -0.55 -24.23 0.18
CA LYS A 243 -0.01 -25.60 0.06
C LYS A 243 -0.88 -26.63 0.76
N ARG A 244 -1.34 -26.37 2.00
CA ARG A 244 -2.20 -27.31 2.72
C ARG A 244 -3.49 -27.58 1.95
N ILE A 245 -4.12 -26.53 1.45
CA ILE A 245 -5.32 -26.62 0.60
C ILE A 245 -5.02 -27.43 -0.67
N ASP A 246 -3.86 -27.21 -1.30
CA ASP A 246 -3.45 -27.95 -2.49
C ASP A 246 -3.30 -29.46 -2.21
N ILE A 247 -2.78 -29.84 -1.05
CA ILE A 247 -2.69 -31.25 -0.63
C ILE A 247 -4.08 -31.86 -0.45
N GLU A 248 -4.98 -31.18 0.28
CA GLU A 248 -6.35 -31.64 0.55
C GLU A 248 -7.22 -31.74 -0.72
N VAL A 249 -6.93 -30.93 -1.74
CA VAL A 249 -7.72 -30.89 -2.98
C VAL A 249 -7.14 -31.79 -4.07
N SER A 250 -5.82 -31.80 -4.20
CA SER A 250 -5.13 -32.31 -5.40
C SER A 250 -4.05 -33.34 -5.11
N HIS A 251 -3.93 -33.81 -3.87
CA HIS A 251 -3.08 -34.93 -3.50
C HIS A 251 -3.87 -35.88 -2.63
N ASN A 252 -4.98 -36.40 -3.15
CA ASN A 252 -5.90 -37.23 -2.36
C ASN A 252 -5.55 -38.71 -2.43
N HIS A 253 -4.98 -39.15 -3.56
CA HIS A 253 -4.74 -40.57 -3.78
C HIS A 253 -3.39 -41.04 -3.21
N PRO A 254 -3.32 -42.18 -2.49
CA PRO A 254 -2.07 -42.70 -1.91
C PRO A 254 -0.95 -42.90 -2.94
N VAL A 255 -1.28 -43.27 -4.18
CA VAL A 255 -0.28 -43.42 -5.26
C VAL A 255 0.31 -42.06 -5.67
N ASN A 256 -0.51 -41.01 -5.72
CA ASN A 256 0.00 -39.67 -6.05
C ASN A 256 0.90 -39.14 -4.92
N LYS A 257 0.49 -39.30 -3.66
CA LYS A 257 1.32 -38.94 -2.49
C LYS A 257 2.66 -39.68 -2.48
N CYS A 258 2.66 -40.99 -2.77
CA CYS A 258 3.88 -41.79 -2.88
C CYS A 258 4.79 -41.33 -4.03
N GLY A 259 4.21 -40.98 -5.18
CA GLY A 259 4.94 -40.39 -6.31
C GLY A 259 5.58 -39.04 -5.97
N HIS A 260 4.85 -38.16 -5.29
CA HIS A 260 5.37 -36.90 -4.77
C HIS A 260 6.51 -37.09 -3.76
N PHE A 261 6.38 -38.07 -2.84
CA PHE A 261 7.44 -38.41 -1.90
C PHE A 261 8.74 -38.86 -2.62
N TRP A 262 8.67 -39.90 -3.46
CA TRP A 262 9.87 -40.44 -4.11
C TRP A 262 10.48 -39.48 -5.13
N SER A 263 9.65 -38.77 -5.91
CA SER A 263 10.15 -37.73 -6.81
C SER A 263 10.94 -36.65 -6.06
N SER A 264 10.49 -36.27 -4.87
CA SER A 264 11.14 -35.27 -4.02
C SER A 264 12.45 -35.77 -3.42
N VAL A 265 12.48 -37.02 -2.96
CA VAL A 265 13.72 -37.66 -2.48
C VAL A 265 14.78 -37.68 -3.58
N PHE A 266 14.42 -38.08 -4.80
CA PHE A 266 15.36 -38.10 -5.93
C PHE A 266 15.76 -36.69 -6.40
N MET A 267 14.88 -35.69 -6.31
CA MET A 267 15.27 -34.30 -6.57
C MET A 267 16.34 -33.82 -5.58
N ILE A 268 16.16 -34.09 -4.29
CA ILE A 268 17.09 -33.65 -3.24
C ILE A 268 18.42 -34.41 -3.29
N LEU A 269 18.38 -35.74 -3.48
CA LEU A 269 19.58 -36.58 -3.41
C LEU A 269 20.36 -36.65 -4.73
N MET A 270 19.69 -36.45 -5.87
CA MET A 270 20.33 -36.56 -7.19
C MET A 270 20.31 -35.23 -7.92
N ALA A 271 19.12 -34.71 -8.26
CA ALA A 271 19.02 -33.55 -9.16
C ALA A 271 19.77 -32.32 -8.61
N TYR A 272 19.55 -31.93 -7.36
CA TYR A 272 20.18 -30.76 -6.76
C TYR A 272 21.70 -30.89 -6.60
N PRO A 273 22.26 -31.99 -6.07
CA PRO A 273 23.71 -32.18 -6.03
C PRO A 273 24.38 -32.12 -7.40
N TYR A 274 23.76 -32.66 -8.46
CA TYR A 274 24.30 -32.55 -9.82
C TYR A 274 24.25 -31.12 -10.37
N ILE A 275 23.26 -30.30 -9.97
CA ILE A 275 23.24 -28.85 -10.28
C ILE A 275 24.43 -28.16 -9.61
N PHE A 276 24.64 -28.38 -8.31
CA PHE A 276 25.72 -27.73 -7.56
C PHE A 276 27.12 -28.20 -7.99
N LYS A 277 27.25 -29.42 -8.51
CA LYS A 277 28.50 -29.96 -9.08
C LYS A 277 28.79 -29.48 -10.50
N GLY A 278 27.92 -28.65 -11.09
CA GLY A 278 28.09 -28.15 -12.46
C GLY A 278 27.94 -29.24 -13.53
N MET A 279 27.10 -30.25 -13.29
CA MET A 279 26.83 -31.35 -14.23
C MET A 279 25.39 -31.26 -14.78
N PRO A 280 25.10 -30.29 -15.66
CA PRO A 280 23.73 -29.93 -16.05
C PRO A 280 22.98 -31.05 -16.78
N ILE A 281 23.69 -31.94 -17.48
CA ILE A 281 23.06 -33.08 -18.17
C ILE A 281 22.45 -34.06 -17.16
N HIS A 282 23.22 -34.43 -16.14
CA HIS A 282 22.77 -35.38 -15.11
C HIS A 282 21.67 -34.74 -14.25
N ALA A 283 21.84 -33.46 -13.92
CA ALA A 283 20.82 -32.67 -13.24
C ALA A 283 19.50 -32.63 -14.01
N GLY A 284 19.56 -32.30 -15.31
CA GLY A 284 18.38 -32.22 -16.18
C GLY A 284 17.66 -33.56 -16.32
N LEU A 285 18.39 -34.67 -16.47
CA LEU A 285 17.81 -36.02 -16.56
C LEU A 285 17.08 -36.42 -15.27
N TRP A 286 17.70 -36.21 -14.10
CA TRP A 286 17.06 -36.50 -12.82
C TRP A 286 15.88 -35.57 -12.54
N PHE A 287 16.01 -34.28 -12.86
CA PHE A 287 14.91 -33.30 -12.73
C PHE A 287 13.72 -33.67 -13.62
N PHE A 288 13.98 -34.08 -14.86
CA PHE A 288 12.98 -34.54 -15.80
C PHE A 288 12.29 -35.83 -15.32
N GLY A 289 13.06 -36.85 -14.97
CA GLY A 289 12.51 -38.14 -14.53
C GLY A 289 11.64 -38.00 -13.28
N THR A 290 12.07 -37.18 -12.32
CA THR A 290 11.29 -36.87 -11.12
C THR A 290 10.02 -36.07 -11.43
N HIS A 291 10.06 -35.13 -12.39
CA HIS A 291 8.85 -34.45 -12.88
C HIS A 291 7.87 -35.40 -13.56
N VAL A 292 8.33 -36.36 -14.35
CA VAL A 292 7.46 -37.38 -14.97
C VAL A 292 6.74 -38.21 -13.91
N VAL A 293 7.46 -38.66 -12.87
CA VAL A 293 6.86 -39.39 -11.74
C VAL A 293 5.82 -38.52 -11.00
N ARG A 294 6.13 -37.24 -10.78
CA ARG A 294 5.21 -36.29 -10.14
C ARG A 294 3.96 -36.03 -10.97
N GLN A 295 4.09 -35.89 -12.29
CA GLN A 295 2.94 -35.64 -13.18
C GLN A 295 2.10 -36.88 -13.46
N SER A 296 2.68 -38.10 -13.40
CA SER A 296 1.95 -39.33 -13.68
C SER A 296 0.89 -39.62 -12.60
N GLY A 297 1.17 -39.34 -11.33
CA GLY A 297 0.21 -39.46 -10.24
C GLY A 297 -1.04 -38.60 -10.46
N HIS A 298 -0.84 -37.33 -10.81
CA HIS A 298 -1.92 -36.43 -11.19
C HIS A 298 -2.67 -36.87 -12.46
N PHE A 299 -1.98 -37.47 -13.44
CA PHE A 299 -2.60 -37.87 -14.72
C PHE A 299 -3.49 -39.11 -14.56
N PHE A 300 -3.02 -40.12 -13.83
CA PHE A 300 -3.70 -41.42 -13.73
C PHE A 300 -4.71 -41.49 -12.57
N TYR A 301 -4.45 -40.84 -11.44
CA TYR A 301 -5.20 -41.10 -10.21
C TYR A 301 -6.05 -39.93 -9.73
N GLU A 302 -5.96 -38.76 -10.36
CA GLU A 302 -6.65 -37.55 -9.92
C GLU A 302 -7.24 -36.77 -11.10
N LYS A 303 -8.38 -36.12 -10.88
CA LYS A 303 -9.01 -35.24 -11.87
C LYS A 303 -8.88 -33.81 -11.38
N GLN A 304 -8.26 -32.95 -12.18
CA GLN A 304 -8.01 -31.58 -11.76
C GLN A 304 -9.32 -30.75 -11.75
N ASP A 305 -9.47 -29.95 -10.69
CA ASP A 305 -10.63 -29.11 -10.47
C ASP A 305 -10.66 -27.91 -11.44
N ARG A 306 -11.86 -27.50 -11.87
CA ARG A 306 -12.11 -26.37 -12.77
C ARG A 306 -12.35 -25.05 -12.05
N ASN A 307 -12.42 -25.04 -10.72
CA ASN A 307 -12.71 -23.84 -9.92
C ASN A 307 -11.66 -22.73 -10.11
N ILE A 308 -12.12 -21.50 -10.38
CA ILE A 308 -11.30 -20.31 -10.65
C ILE A 308 -10.38 -19.96 -9.47
N GLU A 309 -10.80 -20.17 -8.23
CA GLU A 309 -9.93 -19.92 -7.07
C GLU A 309 -8.78 -20.93 -6.98
N LYS A 310 -8.99 -22.16 -7.43
CA LYS A 310 -7.96 -23.21 -7.48
C LYS A 310 -7.05 -23.08 -8.70
N ARG A 311 -7.50 -22.40 -9.77
CA ARG A 311 -6.66 -22.01 -10.92
C ARG A 311 -5.56 -21.01 -10.55
N LYS A 312 -5.70 -20.25 -9.46
CA LYS A 312 -4.67 -19.34 -8.93
C LYS A 312 -3.38 -20.07 -8.52
N PHE A 313 -3.44 -21.40 -8.35
CA PHE A 313 -2.31 -22.26 -8.01
C PHE A 313 -1.62 -22.91 -9.23
N GLY A 314 -1.92 -22.45 -10.46
CA GLY A 314 -1.31 -22.97 -11.69
C GLY A 314 -2.03 -24.17 -12.31
N HIS A 315 -3.24 -24.49 -11.84
CA HIS A 315 -3.96 -25.70 -12.25
C HIS A 315 -4.74 -25.52 -13.56
N LYS A 316 -4.26 -26.13 -14.65
CA LYS A 316 -5.05 -26.45 -15.85
C LYS A 316 -4.68 -27.84 -16.37
N ASP A 317 -5.70 -28.68 -16.63
CA ASP A 317 -5.56 -29.97 -17.34
C ASP A 317 -4.83 -29.79 -18.69
N ALA A 318 -5.04 -28.66 -19.36
CA ALA A 318 -4.42 -28.35 -20.65
C ALA A 318 -2.95 -27.93 -20.53
N SER A 319 -2.55 -27.23 -19.46
CA SER A 319 -1.16 -26.78 -19.28
C SER A 319 -0.24 -27.91 -18.86
N LYS A 320 -0.71 -28.85 -18.02
CA LYS A 320 0.07 -30.04 -17.64
C LYS A 320 0.25 -31.03 -18.79
N LYS A 321 -0.76 -31.17 -19.67
CA LYS A 321 -0.62 -31.91 -20.94
C LYS A 321 0.35 -31.23 -21.90
N ALA A 322 0.33 -29.89 -21.97
CA ALA A 322 1.31 -29.12 -22.73
C ALA A 322 2.72 -29.23 -22.14
N ALA A 323 2.86 -29.30 -20.81
CA ALA A 323 4.13 -29.55 -20.15
C ALA A 323 4.65 -30.97 -20.43
N ALA A 324 3.80 -32.00 -20.34
CA ALA A 324 4.15 -33.37 -20.69
C ALA A 324 4.50 -33.53 -22.18
N ALA A 325 3.75 -32.87 -23.08
CA ALA A 325 4.07 -32.82 -24.51
C ALA A 325 5.35 -32.03 -24.78
N GLY A 326 5.59 -30.93 -24.07
CA GLY A 326 6.83 -30.15 -24.14
C GLY A 326 8.03 -30.93 -23.63
N LEU A 327 7.87 -31.71 -22.57
CA LEU A 327 8.85 -32.66 -22.03
C LEU A 327 9.15 -33.77 -23.06
N PHE A 328 8.13 -34.31 -23.73
CA PHE A 328 8.29 -35.30 -24.79
C PHE A 328 9.00 -34.72 -26.03
N LEU A 329 8.60 -33.52 -26.47
CA LEU A 329 9.23 -32.79 -27.58
C LEU A 329 10.69 -32.43 -27.25
N ALA A 330 10.98 -32.06 -26.01
CA ALA A 330 12.35 -31.87 -25.51
C ALA A 330 13.18 -33.15 -25.59
N GLY A 331 12.61 -34.29 -25.20
CA GLY A 331 13.24 -35.61 -25.34
C GLY A 331 13.54 -35.96 -26.80
N LEU A 332 12.59 -35.73 -27.71
CA LEU A 332 12.78 -35.89 -29.15
C LEU A 332 13.84 -34.94 -29.71
N ALA A 333 13.84 -33.67 -29.29
CA ALA A 333 14.82 -32.68 -29.71
C ALA A 333 16.24 -33.06 -29.25
N TYR A 334 16.39 -33.61 -28.05
CA TYR A 334 17.65 -34.17 -27.58
C TYR A 334 18.08 -35.42 -28.36
N TYR A 335 17.14 -36.32 -28.67
CA TYR A 335 17.42 -37.54 -29.44
C TYR A 335 17.90 -37.20 -30.86
N TYR A 336 17.24 -36.25 -31.52
CA TYR A 336 17.57 -35.77 -32.87
C TYR A 336 18.53 -34.56 -32.90
N ARG A 337 19.22 -34.25 -31.78
CA ARG A 337 20.05 -33.05 -31.64
C ARG A 337 21.11 -32.88 -32.72
N ALA A 338 21.74 -33.98 -33.16
CA ALA A 338 22.78 -33.93 -34.18
C ALA A 338 22.21 -33.43 -35.53
N THR A 339 21.06 -33.97 -35.93
CA THR A 339 20.34 -33.57 -37.15
C THR A 339 19.78 -32.16 -37.05
N LEU A 340 19.25 -31.78 -35.88
CA LEU A 340 18.73 -30.43 -35.62
C LEU A 340 19.83 -29.36 -35.67
N MET A 341 21.00 -29.62 -35.09
CA MET A 341 22.12 -28.68 -35.11
C MET A 341 22.68 -28.49 -36.53
N THR A 342 22.73 -29.55 -37.36
CA THR A 342 23.10 -29.43 -38.78
C THR A 342 22.08 -28.60 -39.58
N PHE A 343 20.78 -28.77 -39.30
CA PHE A 343 19.72 -28.00 -39.95
C PHE A 343 19.75 -26.51 -39.54
N VAL A 344 19.97 -26.20 -38.25
CA VAL A 344 20.03 -24.81 -37.75
C VAL A 344 21.28 -24.08 -38.26
N ALA A 345 22.42 -24.78 -38.37
CA ALA A 345 23.64 -24.24 -38.96
C ALA A 345 23.45 -23.77 -40.42
N GLN A 346 22.51 -24.37 -41.17
CA GLN A 346 22.19 -23.98 -42.54
C GLN A 346 21.50 -22.60 -42.65
N TYR A 347 20.85 -22.13 -41.59
CA TYR A 347 20.09 -20.87 -41.57
C TYR A 347 20.81 -19.72 -40.85
N ASN A 348 22.08 -19.91 -40.47
CA ASN A 348 22.93 -18.92 -39.81
C ASN A 348 22.28 -18.22 -38.60
N ILE A 349 21.41 -18.94 -37.89
CA ILE A 349 20.81 -18.50 -36.63
C ILE A 349 21.88 -18.72 -35.57
N GLY A 350 22.58 -17.65 -35.16
CA GLY A 350 23.75 -17.68 -34.27
C GLY A 350 23.48 -18.18 -32.85
N LEU A 351 23.15 -19.46 -32.71
CA LEU A 351 22.98 -20.17 -31.44
C LEU A 351 24.00 -21.31 -31.37
N ASP A 352 25.27 -20.95 -31.21
CA ASP A 352 26.36 -21.91 -30.96
C ASP A 352 26.33 -22.32 -29.47
N LEU A 353 25.29 -23.05 -29.07
CA LEU A 353 25.08 -23.50 -27.70
C LEU A 353 25.84 -24.81 -27.46
N SER A 354 26.59 -24.89 -26.36
CA SER A 354 27.16 -26.16 -25.91
C SER A 354 26.03 -27.16 -25.57
N VAL A 355 26.34 -28.46 -25.62
CA VAL A 355 25.37 -29.52 -25.26
C VAL A 355 24.80 -29.30 -23.85
N GLU A 356 25.60 -28.76 -22.94
CA GLU A 356 25.20 -28.43 -21.58
C GLU A 356 24.23 -27.24 -21.51
N GLN A 357 24.48 -26.19 -22.29
CA GLN A 357 23.59 -25.03 -22.40
C GLN A 357 22.26 -25.42 -23.06
N TYR A 358 22.29 -26.33 -24.04
CA TYR A 358 21.10 -26.87 -24.69
C TYR A 358 20.21 -27.64 -23.69
N VAL A 359 20.79 -28.55 -22.89
CA VAL A 359 20.03 -29.32 -21.89
C VAL A 359 19.51 -28.42 -20.76
N SER A 360 20.29 -27.42 -20.35
CA SER A 360 19.84 -26.42 -19.37
C SER A 360 18.68 -25.58 -19.90
N GLY A 361 18.74 -25.15 -21.17
CA GLY A 361 17.66 -24.42 -21.84
C GLY A 361 16.37 -25.24 -21.93
N ILE A 362 16.48 -26.51 -22.31
CA ILE A 362 15.34 -27.45 -22.32
C ILE A 362 14.73 -27.60 -20.92
N THR A 363 15.56 -27.71 -19.89
CA THR A 363 15.08 -27.85 -18.50
C THR A 363 14.33 -26.58 -18.08
N LEU A 364 14.83 -25.40 -18.43
CA LEU A 364 14.18 -24.12 -18.15
C LEU A 364 12.85 -23.94 -18.91
N LEU A 365 12.71 -24.49 -20.11
CA LEU A 365 11.44 -24.49 -20.86
C LEU A 365 10.31 -25.27 -20.16
N THR A 366 10.62 -26.10 -19.16
CA THR A 366 9.60 -26.79 -18.38
C THR A 366 8.98 -25.92 -17.28
N ILE A 367 9.68 -24.84 -16.87
CA ILE A 367 9.30 -23.97 -15.75
C ILE A 367 8.89 -22.57 -16.24
N ILE A 368 9.69 -21.97 -17.14
CA ILE A 368 9.55 -20.57 -17.56
C ILE A 368 8.19 -20.29 -18.24
N PRO A 369 7.68 -21.10 -19.18
CA PRO A 369 6.41 -20.82 -19.83
C PRO A 369 5.24 -20.73 -18.85
N HIS A 370 5.23 -21.58 -17.83
CA HIS A 370 4.19 -21.56 -16.81
C HIS A 370 4.34 -20.38 -15.84
N PHE A 371 5.58 -20.02 -15.48
CA PHE A 371 5.85 -18.78 -14.73
C PHE A 371 5.33 -17.55 -15.47
N VAL A 372 5.63 -17.42 -16.76
CA VAL A 372 5.18 -16.30 -17.61
C VAL A 372 3.66 -16.29 -17.75
N GLU A 373 3.03 -17.45 -17.87
CA GLU A 373 1.57 -17.56 -17.90
C GLU A 373 0.94 -17.04 -16.60
N ILE A 374 1.43 -17.47 -15.43
CA ILE A 374 0.93 -16.99 -14.14
C ILE A 374 1.20 -15.49 -13.98
N PHE A 375 2.36 -15.02 -14.40
CA PHE A 375 2.71 -13.60 -14.38
C PHE A 375 1.70 -12.76 -15.17
N TYR A 376 1.35 -13.20 -16.38
CA TYR A 376 0.40 -12.49 -17.24
C TYR A 376 -1.04 -12.57 -16.71
N GLN A 377 -1.47 -13.72 -16.19
CA GLN A 377 -2.85 -13.94 -15.75
C GLN A 377 -3.14 -13.40 -14.34
N PHE A 378 -2.17 -13.49 -13.42
CA PHE A 378 -2.36 -13.24 -11.99
C PHE A 378 -1.37 -12.22 -11.40
N GLY A 379 -0.45 -11.70 -12.22
CA GLY A 379 0.52 -10.69 -11.82
C GLY A 379 1.82 -11.27 -11.24
N MET A 380 2.81 -10.39 -11.08
CA MET A 380 4.18 -10.74 -10.68
C MET A 380 4.27 -11.43 -9.33
N LEU A 381 3.53 -10.94 -8.33
CA LEU A 381 3.60 -11.48 -6.97
C LEU A 381 3.20 -12.97 -6.92
N ARG A 382 2.12 -13.33 -7.63
CA ARG A 382 1.65 -14.73 -7.71
C ARG A 382 2.60 -15.62 -8.49
N ALA A 383 3.25 -15.11 -9.53
CA ALA A 383 4.28 -15.85 -10.25
C ALA A 383 5.50 -16.15 -9.35
N LEU A 384 5.92 -15.19 -8.53
CA LEU A 384 7.01 -15.38 -7.57
C LEU A 384 6.64 -16.37 -6.46
N GLU A 385 5.43 -16.31 -5.93
CA GLU A 385 4.92 -17.30 -4.95
C GLU A 385 4.96 -18.72 -5.54
N TRP A 386 4.52 -18.90 -6.80
CA TRP A 386 4.58 -20.19 -7.49
C TRP A 386 6.03 -20.66 -7.72
N MET A 387 6.94 -19.76 -8.05
CA MET A 387 8.37 -20.10 -8.20
C MET A 387 8.99 -20.56 -6.87
N ILE A 388 8.70 -19.85 -5.76
CA ILE A 388 9.14 -20.25 -4.42
C ILE A 388 8.50 -21.59 -4.04
N LYS A 389 7.23 -21.81 -4.41
CA LYS A 389 6.53 -23.10 -4.22
C LYS A 389 7.32 -24.23 -4.88
N ILE A 390 7.64 -24.17 -6.18
CA ILE A 390 8.39 -25.25 -6.87
C ILE A 390 9.73 -25.57 -6.20
N ILE A 391 10.47 -24.54 -5.77
CA ILE A 391 11.78 -24.72 -5.15
C ILE A 391 11.65 -25.40 -3.78
N THR A 392 10.58 -25.09 -3.04
CA THR A 392 10.37 -25.59 -1.68
C THR A 392 9.58 -26.89 -1.62
N ASP A 393 8.82 -27.21 -2.67
CA ASP A 393 7.93 -28.39 -2.73
C ASP A 393 8.68 -29.69 -2.45
N PRO A 394 9.87 -29.98 -3.02
CA PRO A 394 10.57 -31.23 -2.69
C PRO A 394 10.91 -31.39 -1.21
N PHE A 395 11.20 -30.30 -0.50
CA PHE A 395 11.49 -30.37 0.93
C PHE A 395 10.22 -30.53 1.77
N THR A 396 9.14 -29.85 1.39
CA THR A 396 7.86 -29.97 2.09
C THR A 396 7.18 -31.31 1.81
N ASP A 397 7.21 -31.80 0.57
CA ASP A 397 6.63 -33.08 0.15
C ASP A 397 7.24 -34.27 0.91
N VAL A 398 8.54 -34.25 1.20
CA VAL A 398 9.18 -35.30 2.02
C VAL A 398 8.58 -35.33 3.43
N ILE A 399 8.30 -34.17 4.02
CA ILE A 399 7.70 -34.05 5.36
C ILE A 399 6.20 -34.36 5.32
N ASP A 400 5.49 -33.90 4.30
CA ASP A 400 4.03 -34.04 4.20
C ASP A 400 3.62 -35.47 3.80
N PHE A 401 4.46 -36.17 3.02
CA PHE A 401 4.15 -37.48 2.46
C PHE A 401 5.02 -38.63 2.98
N TYR A 402 5.85 -38.44 4.01
CA TYR A 402 6.72 -39.53 4.54
C TYR A 402 5.95 -40.79 4.94
N SER A 403 4.70 -40.65 5.42
CA SER A 403 3.85 -41.77 5.80
C SER A 403 3.44 -42.65 4.62
N TYR A 404 3.57 -42.16 3.38
CA TYR A 404 3.22 -42.86 2.13
C TYR A 404 4.45 -43.38 1.37
N TRP A 405 5.63 -43.44 2.00
CA TRP A 405 6.86 -43.94 1.37
C TRP A 405 6.74 -45.39 0.87
N ILE A 406 5.93 -46.21 1.55
CA ILE A 406 5.49 -47.53 1.11
C ILE A 406 3.95 -47.56 1.12
N ILE A 407 3.36 -47.96 0.00
CA ILE A 407 1.92 -48.14 -0.14
C ILE A 407 1.61 -49.58 -0.56
N HIS A 408 0.42 -50.07 -0.18
CA HIS A 408 0.00 -51.41 -0.52
C HIS A 408 -0.29 -51.53 -2.04
N PRO A 409 0.10 -52.62 -2.72
CA PRO A 409 -0.09 -52.77 -4.17
C PRO A 409 -1.55 -52.61 -4.66
N ARG A 410 -2.52 -52.94 -3.80
CA ARG A 410 -3.96 -52.73 -4.10
C ARG A 410 -4.33 -51.26 -4.35
N CYS A 411 -3.58 -50.30 -3.80
CA CYS A 411 -3.84 -48.88 -4.02
C CYS A 411 -3.65 -48.47 -5.49
N PHE A 412 -2.82 -49.19 -6.27
CA PHE A 412 -2.66 -48.93 -7.71
C PHE A 412 -3.90 -49.34 -8.54
N LEU A 413 -4.79 -50.15 -7.97
CA LEU A 413 -6.01 -50.63 -8.62
C LEU A 413 -7.27 -49.87 -8.17
N ASP A 414 -7.14 -48.96 -7.20
CA ASP A 414 -8.27 -48.18 -6.69
C ASP A 414 -8.43 -46.89 -7.50
N LEU A 415 -9.42 -46.88 -8.40
CA LEU A 415 -9.75 -45.72 -9.25
C LEU A 415 -11.06 -45.04 -8.82
N LYS A 416 -11.63 -45.40 -7.65
CA LYS A 416 -12.97 -44.95 -7.24
C LYS A 416 -13.06 -43.44 -7.06
N ASP A 417 -12.02 -42.82 -6.49
CA ASP A 417 -11.97 -41.39 -6.22
C ASP A 417 -11.42 -40.55 -7.39
N GLN A 418 -11.13 -41.17 -8.54
CA GLN A 418 -10.63 -40.45 -9.72
C GLN A 418 -11.62 -39.40 -10.23
N LYS A 419 -12.93 -39.53 -9.91
CA LYS A 419 -13.98 -38.58 -10.32
C LYS A 419 -14.39 -37.58 -9.23
N ALA A 420 -13.81 -37.68 -8.03
CA ALA A 420 -14.25 -36.88 -6.89
C ALA A 420 -14.08 -35.37 -7.15
N ILE A 421 -15.10 -34.58 -6.82
CA ILE A 421 -15.08 -33.12 -6.94
C ILE A 421 -15.01 -32.51 -5.55
N TYR A 422 -14.02 -31.65 -5.32
CA TYR A 422 -13.84 -30.95 -4.05
C TYR A 422 -14.18 -29.47 -4.22
N GLN A 423 -14.86 -28.85 -3.26
CA GLN A 423 -15.12 -27.41 -3.26
C GLN A 423 -14.38 -26.76 -2.09
N LEU A 424 -13.75 -25.62 -2.35
CA LEU A 424 -13.12 -24.78 -1.32
C LEU A 424 -14.16 -23.76 -0.86
N ASP A 425 -14.45 -23.72 0.43
CA ASP A 425 -15.17 -22.60 1.03
C ASP A 425 -14.22 -21.40 1.14
N SER A 426 -14.54 -20.30 0.47
CA SER A 426 -13.69 -19.11 0.42
C SER A 426 -13.57 -18.39 1.77
N THR A 427 -14.55 -18.58 2.65
CA THR A 427 -14.67 -17.97 3.99
C THR A 427 -13.98 -18.82 5.04
N THR A 428 -14.25 -20.13 5.07
CA THR A 428 -13.68 -21.02 6.10
C THR A 428 -12.37 -21.68 5.68
N LYS A 429 -11.97 -21.56 4.41
CA LYS A 429 -10.82 -22.26 3.80
C LYS A 429 -10.85 -23.77 3.95
N LYS A 430 -12.04 -24.35 4.21
CA LYS A 430 -12.21 -25.79 4.32
C LYS A 430 -12.51 -26.38 2.95
N VAL A 431 -11.94 -27.56 2.71
CA VAL A 431 -12.18 -28.34 1.50
C VAL A 431 -13.23 -29.40 1.81
N CYS A 432 -14.34 -29.41 1.06
CA CYS A 432 -15.38 -30.42 1.19
C CYS A 432 -15.52 -31.22 -0.11
N LYS A 433 -15.66 -32.55 -0.01
CA LYS A 433 -16.00 -33.41 -1.14
C LYS A 433 -17.49 -33.22 -1.48
N VAL A 434 -17.79 -32.86 -2.71
CA VAL A 434 -19.14 -32.51 -3.21
C VAL A 434 -19.75 -33.67 -3.99
N GLU A 435 -18.95 -34.33 -4.84
CA GLU A 435 -19.36 -35.50 -5.64
C GLU A 435 -18.27 -36.58 -5.63
#